data_AF-A0A938F046-F1
#
_entry.id   AF-A0A938F046-F1
#
_cell.length_a   1.000
_cell.length_b   1.000
_cell.length_c   1.000
_cell.angle_alpha   90.00
_cell.angle_beta   90.00
_cell.angle_gamma   90.00
#
_symmetry.space_group_name_H-M   'P 1'
#
loop_
_entity.id
_entity.type
_entity.pdbx_description
1 polymer ?
#
loop_
_entity_poly.entity_id
_entity_poly.type
_entity_poly.pdbx_seq_one_letter_code
_entity_poly.pdbx_strand_id
1 'polypeptide(L)' 'MYKCEKCGNIEKFIGCAEEKGNAFIFQEKAPKKENFRLSWIYSVSDESWNGNVKVLRCFYCNSKEISSI' A
#
# COMPACT_ATOMS: atom_id res chain seq x y z
N MET A 1 6.60 -7.23 -11.14
CA MET A 1 5.71 -8.09 -10.33
C MET A 1 6.56 -8.78 -9.25
N TYR A 2 5.98 -9.37 -8.19
CA TYR A 2 6.76 -9.97 -7.09
C TYR A 2 6.34 -11.41 -6.82
N LYS A 3 7.30 -12.25 -6.41
CA LYS A 3 7.04 -13.62 -5.98
C LYS A 3 7.81 -13.95 -4.70
N CYS A 4 7.14 -14.61 -3.76
CA CYS A 4 7.79 -15.20 -2.60
C CYS A 4 8.42 -16.54 -2.99
N GLU A 5 9.73 -16.68 -2.87
CA GLU A 5 10.44 -17.92 -3.21
C GLU A 5 10.10 -19.08 -2.26
N LYS A 6 9.74 -18.76 -1.02
CA LYS A 6 9.44 -19.78 0.00
C LYS A 6 8.08 -20.45 -0.16
N CYS A 7 7.05 -19.71 -0.57
CA CYS A 7 5.67 -20.22 -0.60
C CYS A 7 4.94 -19.98 -1.93
N GLY A 8 5.60 -19.42 -2.94
CA GLY A 8 5.04 -19.18 -4.26
C GLY A 8 4.00 -18.06 -4.34
N ASN A 9 3.72 -17.35 -3.25
CA ASN A 9 2.75 -16.25 -3.24
C ASN A 9 3.16 -15.12 -4.20
N ILE A 10 2.21 -14.66 -5.01
CA ILE A 10 2.34 -13.53 -5.95
C ILE A 10 1.30 -12.43 -5.71
N GLU A 11 0.38 -12.64 -4.76
CA GLU A 11 -0.80 -11.78 -4.60
C GLU A 11 -0.57 -10.66 -3.59
N LYS A 12 -0.05 -11.00 -2.40
CA LYS A 12 -0.04 -10.07 -1.26
C LYS A 12 1.31 -10.00 -0.55
N PHE A 13 1.82 -8.78 -0.39
CA PHE A 13 3.09 -8.52 0.27
C PHE A 13 2.95 -7.40 1.30
N ILE A 14 3.81 -7.43 2.30
CA ILE A 14 3.99 -6.32 3.23
C ILE A 14 5.13 -5.47 2.68
N GLY A 15 4.88 -4.18 2.50
CA GLY A 15 5.83 -3.25 1.94
C GLY A 15 5.58 -1.82 2.42
N CYS A 16 6.40 -0.91 1.90
CA CYS A 16 6.21 0.53 2.01
C CYS A 16 5.91 1.07 0.62
N ALA A 17 4.95 1.98 0.53
CA ALA A 17 4.74 2.81 -0.65
C ALA A 17 5.08 4.25 -0.26
N GLU A 18 5.86 4.92 -1.08
CA GLU A 18 6.11 6.35 -1.02
C GLU A 18 5.53 6.94 -2.29
N GLU A 19 4.70 7.96 -2.14
CA GLU A 19 4.11 8.64 -3.28
C GLU A 19 4.33 10.15 -3.16
N LYS A 20 4.67 10.77 -4.28
CA LYS A 20 4.92 12.22 -4.38
C LYS A 20 4.16 12.80 -5.56
N GLY A 21 3.39 13.85 -5.26
CA GLY A 21 2.64 14.61 -6.24
C GLY A 21 1.58 15.47 -5.56
N ASN A 22 0.80 16.19 -6.35
CA ASN A 22 -0.35 16.92 -5.84
C ASN A 22 -1.51 15.96 -5.60
N ALA A 23 -2.21 16.10 -4.48
CA ALA A 23 -3.36 15.26 -4.14
C ALA A 23 -4.52 16.11 -3.63
N PHE A 24 -5.75 15.71 -3.98
CA PHE A 24 -6.94 16.21 -3.32
C PHE A 24 -7.15 15.43 -2.02
N ILE A 25 -7.16 16.14 -0.90
CA ILE A 25 -7.33 15.54 0.43
C ILE A 25 -8.76 15.81 0.90
N PHE A 26 -9.55 14.74 1.01
CA PHE A 26 -10.89 14.78 1.57
C PHE A 26 -10.87 14.23 2.99
N GLN A 27 -11.39 14.99 3.94
CA GLN A 27 -11.56 14.53 5.31
C GLN A 27 -13.03 14.23 5.56
N GLU A 28 -13.39 12.96 5.58
CA GLU A 28 -14.73 12.55 5.95
C GLU A 28 -14.83 12.32 7.46
N LYS A 29 -15.87 12.89 8.09
CA LYS A 29 -16.21 12.55 9.48
C LYS A 29 -16.93 11.21 9.48
N ALA A 30 -16.30 10.19 10.07
CA ALA A 30 -16.97 8.91 10.28
C ALA A 30 -18.31 9.11 11.03
N PRO A 31 -19.36 8.31 10.75
CA PRO A 31 -20.61 8.39 11.49
C PRO A 31 -20.39 8.15 12.99
N LYS A 32 -21.16 8.87 13.83
CA LYS A 32 -21.04 9.02 15.30
C LYS A 32 -21.17 7.75 16.17
N LYS A 33 -20.90 6.54 15.66
CA LYS A 33 -20.95 5.32 16.47
C LYS A 33 -19.53 4.85 16.78
N GLU A 34 -19.15 5.20 18.02
CA GLU A 34 -18.10 4.67 18.91
C GLU A 34 -16.84 4.07 18.26
N ASN A 35 -15.71 4.68 18.62
CA ASN A 35 -14.33 4.41 18.17
C ASN A 35 -13.96 5.01 16.81
N PHE A 36 -14.10 6.34 16.70
CA PHE A 36 -13.66 7.15 15.58
C PHE A 36 -12.20 6.86 15.19
N ARG A 37 -12.00 6.13 14.10
CA ARG A 37 -10.75 6.16 13.33
C ARG A 37 -11.00 7.11 12.16
N LEU A 38 -10.26 8.22 12.10
CA LEU A 38 -10.23 9.04 10.90
C LEU A 38 -9.67 8.17 9.76
N SER A 39 -10.47 7.91 8.74
CA SER A 39 -10.00 7.30 7.49
C SER A 39 -9.69 8.39 6.49
N TRP A 40 -8.50 8.36 5.92
CA TRP A 40 -8.09 9.27 4.86
C TRP A 40 -8.17 8.52 3.54
N ILE A 41 -8.81 9.14 2.55
CA ILE A 41 -8.78 8.71 1.16
C ILE A 41 -8.18 9.90 0.39
N TYR A 42 -7.14 9.65 -0.40
CA TYR A 42 -6.61 10.62 -1.34
C TYR A 42 -6.76 10.05 -2.75
N SER A 43 -7.21 10.91 -3.66
CA SER A 43 -7.34 10.58 -5.07
C SER A 43 -6.30 11.38 -5.84
N VAL A 44 -5.61 10.70 -6.76
CA VAL A 44 -4.54 11.26 -7.57
C VAL A 44 -5.03 11.33 -9.01
N SER A 45 -4.91 12.48 -9.64
CA SER A 45 -5.32 12.71 -11.04
C SER A 45 -4.22 13.40 -11.85
N ASP A 46 -2.99 13.39 -11.34
CA ASP A 46 -1.87 14.16 -11.89
C ASP A 46 -0.92 13.23 -12.66
N GLU A 47 -0.62 13.58 -13.91
CA GLU A 47 0.32 12.86 -14.78
C GLU A 47 1.76 12.91 -14.25
N SER A 48 2.05 13.80 -13.30
CA SER A 48 3.36 13.94 -12.63
C SER A 48 3.50 13.09 -11.35
N TRP A 49 2.52 12.24 -11.04
CA TRP A 49 2.56 11.38 -9.86
C TRP A 49 3.72 10.38 -9.94
N ASN A 50 4.63 10.45 -8.97
CA ASN A 50 5.76 9.54 -8.85
C ASN A 50 5.57 8.66 -7.62
N GLY A 51 5.38 7.36 -7.85
CA GLY A 51 5.28 6.34 -6.80
C GLY A 51 6.51 5.45 -6.76
N ASN A 52 6.97 5.11 -5.55
CA ASN A 52 7.95 4.07 -5.30
C ASN A 52 7.36 3.05 -4.33
N VAL A 53 7.48 1.76 -4.66
CA VAL A 53 7.01 0.66 -3.81
C VAL A 53 8.19 -0.23 -3.45
N LYS A 54 8.42 -0.39 -2.16
CA LYS A 54 9.41 -1.32 -1.61
C LYS A 54 8.72 -2.49 -0.93
N VAL A 55 8.82 -3.67 -1.52
CA VAL A 55 8.37 -4.92 -0.87
C VAL A 55 9.36 -5.35 0.20
N LEU A 56 8.88 -5.67 1.40
CA LEU A 56 9.70 -6.06 2.54
C LEU A 56 9.63 -7.56 2.83
N ARG A 57 8.43 -8.17 2.73
CA ARG A 57 8.22 -9.59 3.03
C ARG A 57 6.87 -10.11 2.52
N CYS A 58 6.76 -11.42 2.39
CA CYS A 58 5.51 -12.12 2.09
C CYS A 58 4.48 -11.94 3.20
N PHE A 59 3.23 -11.67 2.84
CA PHE A 59 2.15 -11.53 3.82
C PHE A 59 1.84 -12.85 4.54
N TYR A 60 1.86 -13.98 3.82
CA TYR A 60 1.44 -15.28 4.35
C TYR A 60 2.51 -16.00 5.18
N CYS A 61 3.73 -16.11 4.64
CA CYS A 61 4.81 -16.88 5.28
C CYS A 61 5.87 -16.03 5.96
N ASN A 62 5.70 -14.69 5.93
CA ASN A 62 6.60 -13.73 6.54
C ASN A 62 8.05 -13.71 6.00
N SER A 63 8.34 -14.47 4.94
CA SER A 63 9.67 -14.56 4.33
C SER A 63 10.07 -13.25 3.66
N LYS A 64 11.36 -12.90 3.74
CA LYS A 64 11.98 -11.78 3.01
C LYS A 64 12.56 -12.21 1.65
N GLU A 65 12.52 -13.50 1.33
CA GLU A 65 13.00 -14.04 0.06
C GLU A 65 11.98 -13.74 -1.04
N ILE A 66 12.08 -12.55 -1.61
CA ILE A 66 11.19 -12.04 -2.65
C ILE A 66 12.01 -11.76 -3.92
N SER A 67 11.57 -12.31 -5.04
CA SER A 67 12.10 -11.99 -6.36
C SER A 67 11.18 -11.00 -7.08
N SER A 68 11.78 -10.11 -7.87
CA SER A 68 11.06 -9.37 -8.90
C SER A 68 10.93 -10.24 -10.15
N ILE A 69 9.71 -10.39 -10.64
CA ILE A 69 9.36 -11.08 -11.88
C ILE A 69 8.66 -10.14 -12.85
#